data_AF-A0A7C2EB55-F1
#
_entry.id   AF-A0A7C2EB55-F1
#
_cell.length_a   1.000
_cell.length_b   1.000
_cell.length_c   1.000
_cell.angle_alpha   90.00
_cell.angle_beta   90.00
_cell.angle_gamma   90.00
#
_symmetry.space_group_name_H-M   'P 1'
#
loop_
_entity.id
_entity.type
_entity.pdbx_description
1 polymer ?
#
loop_
_entity_poly.entity_id
_entity_poly.type
_entity_poly.pdbx_seq_one_letter_code
_entity_poly.pdbx_strand_id
1 'polypeptide(L)' 'MTRKINPSLFARLMCLPDATRADLLEFLGATPVGETHLSEILDTIAARLAGETRRAKAEAA' A
#
# COMPACT_ATOMS: atom_id res chain seq x y z
N MET A 1 20.16 5.20 14.53
CA MET A 1 19.75 5.93 13.31
C MET A 1 18.24 5.88 13.19
N THR A 2 17.56 7.01 13.32
CA THR A 2 16.11 7.09 13.20
C THR A 2 15.74 6.91 11.72
N ARG A 3 15.37 5.69 11.30
CA ARG A 3 14.83 5.47 9.95
C ARG A 3 13.49 6.18 9.88
N LYS A 4 13.50 7.42 9.41
CA LYS A 4 12.28 8.17 9.11
C LYS A 4 11.78 7.65 7.77
N ILE A 5 10.56 7.12 7.77
CA ILE A 5 9.85 6.83 6.52
C ILE A 5 9.65 8.13 5.75
N ASN A 6 9.78 8.07 4.43
CA ASN A 6 9.46 9.18 3.55
C ASN A 6 8.00 9.62 3.75
N PRO A 7 7.71 10.91 3.96
CA PRO A 7 6.36 11.40 4.21
C PRO A 7 5.39 11.08 3.05
N SER A 8 5.87 11.04 1.81
CA SER A 8 5.06 10.69 0.65
C SER A 8 4.68 9.21 0.64
N LEU A 9 5.61 8.31 1.04
CA LEU A 9 5.30 6.88 1.17
C LEU A 9 4.32 6.63 2.31
N PHE A 10 4.47 7.35 3.42
CA PHE A 10 3.52 7.30 4.52
C PHE A 10 2.11 7.74 4.08
N ALA A 11 1.99 8.87 3.38
CA ALA A 11 0.71 9.34 2.87
C ALA A 11 0.05 8.32 1.93
N ARG A 12 0.82 7.72 1.02
CA ARG A 12 0.34 6.64 0.14
C ARG A 12 -0.18 5.44 0.92
N LEU A 13 0.55 5.01 1.94
CA LEU A 13 0.14 3.90 2.81
C LEU A 13 -1.17 4.24 3.56
N MET A 14 -1.32 5.47 4.05
CA MET A 14 -2.51 5.89 4.78
C MET A 14 -3.75 6.01 3.88
N CYS A 15 -3.58 6.21 2.57
CA CYS A 15 -4.68 6.20 1.60
C CYS A 15 -5.19 4.80 1.21
N LEU A 16 -4.52 3.73 1.65
CA LEU A 16 -4.96 2.37 1.36
C LEU A 16 -6.27 2.02 2.10
N PRO A 17 -7.09 1.09 1.56
CA PRO A 17 -8.22 0.51 2.26
C PRO A 17 -7.80 -0.08 3.61
N ASP A 18 -8.69 -0.02 4.59
CA ASP A 18 -8.36 -0.32 5.99
C ASP A 18 -7.70 -1.69 6.20
N ALA A 19 -8.29 -2.74 5.63
CA ALA A 19 -7.74 -4.10 5.72
C ALA A 19 -6.33 -4.21 5.11
N THR A 20 -6.12 -3.63 3.92
CA THR A 20 -4.81 -3.66 3.24
C THR A 20 -3.76 -2.83 3.98
N ARG A 21 -4.17 -1.69 4.54
CA ARG A 21 -3.30 -0.84 5.34
C ARG A 21 -2.86 -1.52 6.63
N ALA A 22 -3.78 -2.18 7.34
CA ALA A 22 -3.49 -2.89 8.59
C ALA A 22 -2.49 -4.03 8.37
N ASP A 23 -2.70 -4.85 7.34
CA ASP A 23 -1.80 -5.93 6.93
C ASP A 23 -0.39 -5.39 6.62
N LEU A 24 -0.31 -4.33 5.82
CA LEU A 24 0.98 -3.74 5.44
C LEU A 24 1.71 -3.12 6.65
N LEU A 25 0.99 -2.50 7.58
CA LEU A 25 1.59 -1.95 8.80
C LEU A 25 2.11 -3.05 9.74
N GLU A 26 1.38 -4.16 9.88
CA GLU A 26 1.84 -5.32 10.63
C GLU A 26 3.12 -5.90 10.03
N PHE A 27 3.16 -6.08 8.71
CA PHE A 27 4.34 -6.55 7.99
C PHE A 27 5.55 -5.61 8.20
N LEU A 28 5.37 -4.29 8.09
CA LEU A 28 6.42 -3.30 8.31
C LEU A 28 6.89 -3.22 9.78
N GLY A 29 6.03 -3.58 10.72
CA GLY A 29 6.40 -3.70 12.13
C GLY A 29 7.28 -4.92 12.42
N ALA A 30 7.08 -6.01 11.68
CA ALA A 30 7.83 -7.25 11.83
C ALA A 30 9.10 -7.32 10.96
N THR A 31 9.16 -6.56 9.86
CA THR A 31 10.24 -6.66 8.87
C THR A 31 10.83 -5.29 8.50
N PRO A 32 12.17 -5.15 8.52
CA PRO A 32 12.82 -3.92 8.12
C PRO A 32 12.79 -3.77 6.59
N VAL A 33 11.81 -3.03 6.08
CA VAL A 33 11.67 -2.73 4.65
C VAL A 33 12.38 -1.41 4.31
N GLY A 34 13.11 -1.39 3.18
CA GLY A 34 13.72 -0.18 2.63
C GLY A 34 12.74 0.64 1.79
N GLU A 35 13.00 1.93 1.61
CA GLU A 35 12.09 2.86 0.91
C GLU A 35 11.76 2.43 -0.52
N THR A 36 12.76 1.98 -1.29
CA THR A 36 12.56 1.48 -2.66
C THR A 36 11.58 0.32 -2.68
N HIS A 37 11.78 -0.65 -1.79
CA HIS A 37 10.94 -1.84 -1.73
C HIS A 37 9.52 -1.50 -1.25
N LEU A 38 9.39 -0.59 -0.28
CA LEU A 38 8.09 -0.08 0.15
C LEU A 38 7.35 0.62 -1.00
N SER A 39 8.05 1.40 -1.83
CA SER A 39 7.43 2.00 -3.02
C SER A 39 6.89 0.94 -3.96
N GLU A 40 7.68 -0.09 -4.30
CA GLU A 40 7.25 -1.17 -5.20
C GLU A 40 6.03 -1.93 -4.68
N ILE A 41 5.98 -2.19 -3.37
CA ILE A 41 4.81 -2.80 -2.72
C ILE A 41 3.58 -1.90 -2.88
N LEU A 42 3.71 -0.61 -2.60
CA LEU A 42 2.62 0.36 -2.72
C LEU A 42 2.14 0.51 -4.17
N ASP A 43 3.05 0.48 -5.15
CA ASP A 43 2.72 0.53 -6.58
C ASP A 43 1.96 -0.74 -7.01
N THR A 44 2.39 -1.90 -6.53
CA THR A 44 1.71 -3.19 -6.80
C THR A 44 0.30 -3.22 -6.22
N ILE A 45 0.13 -2.79 -4.98
CA ILE A 45 -1.18 -2.72 -4.31
C ILE A 45 -2.10 -1.75 -5.05
N ALA A 46 -1.61 -0.56 -5.40
CA ALA A 46 -2.39 0.45 -6.13
C ALA A 46 -2.86 -0.08 -7.50
N ALA A 47 -2.00 -0.79 -8.24
CA ALA A 47 -2.36 -1.39 -9.51
C ALA A 47 -3.46 -2.46 -9.36
N ARG A 48 -3.39 -3.30 -8.32
CA ARG A 48 -4.42 -4.31 -8.03
C ARG A 48 -5.77 -3.67 -7.71
N LEU A 49 -5.80 -2.71 -6.79
CA LEU A 49 -7.02 -2.00 -6.38
C LEU A 49 -7.68 -1.28 -7.58
N ALA A 50 -6.89 -0.65 -8.45
CA ALA A 50 -7.39 -0.03 -9.66
C ALA A 50 -7.95 -1.04 -10.69
N GLY A 51 -7.45 -2.27 -10.67
CA GLY A 51 -7.99 -3.38 -11.47
C GLY A 51 -9.29 -3.94 -10.91
N GLU A 52 -9.36 -4.15 -9.60
CA GLU A 52 -10.56 -4.65 -8.91
C GLU A 52 -11.73 -3.66 -9.02
N THR A 53 -11.45 -2.37 -8.86
CA THR A 53 -12.47 -1.31 -9.04
C THR A 53 -13.07 -1.33 -10.45
N ARG A 54 -12.25 -1.61 -11.47
CA ARG A 54 -12.72 -1.70 -12.86
C ARG A 54 -13.60 -2.93 -13.10
N ARG A 55 -13.29 -4.07 -12.47
CA ARG A 55 -14.11 -5.29 -12.58
C ARG A 55 -15.45 -5.14 -11.87
N ALA A 56 -15.44 -4.66 -10.63
CA ALA A 56 -16.66 -4.41 -9.87
C ALA A 56 -17.61 -3.45 -10.60
N LYS A 57 -17.08 -2.45 -11.32
CA LYS A 57 -17.88 -1.54 -12.15
C LYS A 57 -18.46 -2.21 -13.40
N ALA A 58 -17.74 -3.15 -14.02
CA ALA A 58 -18.19 -3.86 -15.22
C ALA A 58 -19.25 -4.93 -14.91
N GLU A 59 -19.25 -5.50 -13.70
CA GLU A 59 -20.24 -6.50 -13.26
C GLU A 59 -21.55 -5.87 -12.76
N ALA A 60 -21.55 -4.56 -12.45
CA ALA A 60 -22.72 -3.82 -11.98
C ALA A 60 -23.46 -3.05 -13.09
N ALA A 61 -23.02 -3.14 -14.34
CA ALA A 61 -23.59 -2.47 -15.52
C ALA A 61 -24.26 -3.49 -16.45
#